data_AF-I0R773-F1
#
_entry.id   AF-I0R773-F1
#
_cell.length_a   1.000
_cell.length_b   1.000
_cell.length_c   1.000
_cell.angle_alpha   90.00
_cell.angle_beta   90.00
_cell.angle_gamma   90.00
#
_symmetry.space_group_name_H-M   'P 1'
#
loop_
_entity.id
_entity.type
_entity.pdbx_description
1 polymer ?
#
loop_
_entity_poly.entity_id
_entity_poly.type
_entity_poly.pdbx_seq_one_letter_code
_entity_poly.pdbx_strand_id
1 'polypeptide(L)'
;MKKFEVGKIYRERKYYSDVDVEIKVVRRTDKTITFVYTKANWWKDDITKEYRKKISYYGRDEVLYLGDNWAAPSIDSEPVEEITEAVEVS
;
A
#
# COMPACT_ATOMS: atom_id res chain seq x y z
N MET A 1 7.85 9.89 -11.60
CA MET A 1 6.69 10.25 -10.78
C MET A 1 5.90 8.99 -10.57
N LYS A 2 6.22 8.29 -9.49
CA LYS A 2 5.55 7.04 -9.14
C LYS A 2 4.21 7.39 -8.53
N LYS A 3 3.19 6.67 -8.97
CA LYS A 3 1.80 6.87 -8.58
C LYS A 3 1.23 5.55 -8.08
N PHE A 4 0.33 5.62 -7.10
CA PHE A 4 -0.41 4.44 -6.66
C PHE A 4 -1.30 3.89 -7.78
N GLU A 5 -1.24 2.61 -8.04
CA GLU A 5 -2.03 1.96 -9.09
C GLU A 5 -3.08 1.06 -8.46
N VAL A 6 -4.30 1.09 -9.01
CA VAL A 6 -5.39 0.23 -8.56
C VAL A 6 -5.00 -1.23 -8.81
N GLY A 7 -5.26 -2.10 -7.85
CA GLY A 7 -4.91 -3.52 -7.88
C GLY A 7 -3.51 -3.83 -7.37
N LYS A 8 -2.60 -2.84 -7.26
CA LYS A 8 -1.23 -3.06 -6.78
C LYS A 8 -1.15 -3.05 -5.26
N ILE A 9 -0.15 -3.79 -4.77
CA ILE A 9 0.19 -3.90 -3.36
C ILE A 9 1.42 -3.06 -3.06
N TYR A 10 1.36 -2.29 -1.97
CA TYR A 10 2.44 -1.41 -1.51
C TYR A 10 2.77 -1.71 -0.05
N ARG A 11 4.05 -1.60 0.27
CA ARG A 11 4.59 -1.85 1.60
C ARG A 11 5.13 -0.57 2.20
N GLU A 12 5.09 -0.48 3.52
CA GLU A 12 5.80 0.57 4.22
C GLU A 12 7.31 0.42 4.03
N ARG A 13 7.94 1.51 3.60
CA ARG A 13 9.40 1.61 3.58
C ARG A 13 9.89 1.85 5.00
N LYS A 14 10.20 0.78 5.74
CA LYS A 14 10.97 0.91 6.98
C LYS A 14 12.46 0.99 6.67
N TYR A 15 13.17 1.80 7.45
CA TYR A 15 14.65 1.83 7.50
C TYR A 15 15.24 0.65 8.29
N TYR A 16 14.41 -0.10 9.04
CA TYR A 16 14.80 -1.27 9.83
C TYR A 16 13.90 -2.46 9.49
N SER A 17 14.48 -3.65 9.56
CA SER A 17 14.18 -4.89 8.83
C SER A 17 12.75 -5.46 8.80
N ASP A 18 11.78 -4.88 9.51
CA ASP A 18 10.46 -5.50 9.67
C ASP A 18 9.35 -4.65 9.05
N VAL A 19 8.97 -4.95 7.81
CA VAL A 19 7.81 -4.32 7.15
C VAL A 19 6.51 -4.83 7.77
N ASP A 20 5.82 -4.00 8.55
CA ASP A 20 4.56 -4.39 9.23
C ASP A 20 3.30 -4.00 8.46
N VAL A 21 3.43 -3.11 7.48
CA VAL A 21 2.27 -2.55 6.78
C VAL A 21 2.31 -2.89 5.31
N GLU A 22 1.25 -3.51 4.84
CA GLU A 22 1.02 -3.81 3.44
C GLU A 22 -0.43 -3.44 3.09
N ILE A 23 -0.60 -2.71 1.98
CA ILE A 23 -1.89 -2.21 1.52
C ILE A 23 -2.12 -2.60 0.06
N LYS A 24 -3.36 -2.93 -0.30
CA LYS A 24 -3.81 -3.08 -1.69
C LYS A 24 -4.71 -1.92 -2.06
N VAL A 25 -4.40 -1.24 -3.16
CA VAL A 25 -5.21 -0.12 -3.65
C VAL A 25 -6.44 -0.67 -4.36
N VAL A 26 -7.65 -0.35 -3.87
CA VAL A 26 -8.91 -0.82 -4.45
C VAL A 26 -9.58 0.24 -5.33
N ARG A 27 -9.35 1.52 -5.03
CA ARG A 27 -9.87 2.64 -5.85
C ARG A 27 -8.94 3.84 -5.74
N ARG A 28 -8.92 4.64 -6.80
CA ARG A 28 -8.13 5.87 -6.89
C ARG A 28 -8.95 7.01 -7.47
N THR A 29 -8.69 8.22 -7.00
CA THR A 29 -9.03 9.50 -7.64
C THR A 29 -7.78 10.36 -7.75
N ASP A 30 -7.89 11.54 -8.35
CA ASP A 30 -6.77 12.50 -8.45
C ASP A 30 -6.23 12.97 -7.10
N LYS A 31 -7.03 12.87 -6.04
CA LYS A 31 -6.70 13.43 -4.71
C LYS A 31 -6.69 12.40 -3.60
N THR A 32 -7.28 11.23 -3.80
CA THR A 32 -7.45 10.23 -2.74
C THR A 32 -7.26 8.83 -3.28
N ILE A 33 -6.86 7.92 -2.41
CA ILE A 33 -6.98 6.49 -2.67
C ILE A 33 -7.85 5.82 -1.62
N THR A 34 -8.48 4.73 -2.03
CA THR A 34 -9.12 3.75 -1.16
C THR A 34 -8.28 2.48 -1.21
N PHE A 35 -7.99 1.91 -0.05
CA PHE A 35 -7.16 0.71 0.08
C PHE A 35 -7.67 -0.18 1.20
N VAL A 36 -7.25 -1.44 1.18
CA VAL A 36 -7.41 -2.40 2.28
C VAL A 36 -6.03 -2.79 2.78
N TYR A 37 -5.92 -3.17 4.06
CA TYR A 37 -4.72 -3.84 4.55
C TYR A 37 -4.74 -5.28 4.07
N THR A 38 -3.63 -5.82 3.61
CA THR A 38 -3.55 -7.22 3.15
C THR A 38 -3.19 -8.19 4.29
N LYS A 39 -2.62 -7.67 5.38
CA LYS A 39 -2.30 -8.40 6.60
C LYS A 39 -2.62 -7.56 7.84
N ALA A 40 -3.01 -8.25 8.91
CA ALA A 40 -3.22 -7.62 10.20
C ALA A 40 -1.91 -7.00 10.69
N ASN A 41 -2.00 -5.86 11.36
CA ASN A 41 -0.87 -5.16 11.95
C ASN A 41 -1.26 -4.62 13.33
N TRP A 42 -0.26 -4.24 14.11
CA TRP A 42 -0.35 -3.70 15.48
C TRP A 42 -1.39 -2.58 15.73
N TRP A 43 -1.91 -1.90 14.71
CA TRP A 43 -2.96 -0.89 14.89
C TRP A 43 -4.23 -1.11 14.05
N LYS A 44 -4.24 -2.05 13.09
CA LYS A 44 -5.41 -2.51 12.32
C LYS A 44 -5.39 -4.03 12.21
N ASP A 45 -6.38 -4.65 12.85
CA ASP A 45 -6.70 -6.07 12.79
C ASP A 45 -7.71 -6.41 11.68
N ASP A 46 -8.61 -5.48 11.36
CA ASP A 46 -9.61 -5.65 10.30
C ASP A 46 -9.02 -5.39 8.89
N ILE A 47 -8.62 -6.47 8.23
CA ILE A 47 -8.10 -6.47 6.85
C ILE A 47 -9.21 -6.44 5.78
N THR A 48 -10.48 -6.56 6.17
CA THR A 48 -11.62 -6.53 5.23
C THR A 48 -12.16 -5.12 5.01
N LYS A 49 -11.82 -4.20 5.91
CA LYS A 49 -12.29 -2.83 5.87
C LYS A 49 -11.55 -1.99 4.82
N GLU A 50 -12.32 -1.25 4.04
CA GLU A 50 -11.79 -0.21 3.17
C GLU A 50 -11.47 1.08 3.95
N TYR A 51 -10.29 1.62 3.69
CA TYR A 51 -9.81 2.88 4.23
C TYR A 51 -9.61 3.89 3.10
N ARG A 52 -9.85 5.18 3.38
CA ARG A 52 -9.65 6.27 2.42
C ARG A 52 -8.67 7.30 2.96
N LYS A 53 -7.68 7.68 2.15
CA LYS A 53 -6.69 8.71 2.50
C LYS A 53 -6.43 9.65 1.33
N LYS A 54 -6.01 10.89 1.66
CA LYS A 54 -5.52 11.85 0.66
C LYS A 54 -4.13 11.44 0.19
N ILE A 55 -3.88 11.65 -1.09
CA ILE A 55 -2.55 11.48 -1.68
C ILE A 55 -1.69 12.67 -1.24
N SER A 56 -0.53 12.38 -0.68
CA SER A 56 0.52 13.36 -0.40
C SER A 56 1.70 13.13 -1.33
N TYR A 57 2.68 14.03 -1.31
CA TYR A 57 3.83 14.00 -2.20
C TYR A 57 5.12 14.17 -1.42
N TYR A 58 6.10 13.30 -1.67
CA TYR A 58 7.48 13.46 -1.24
C TYR A 58 8.35 13.64 -2.49
N GLY A 59 8.81 14.86 -2.72
CA GLY A 59 9.44 15.23 -4.00
C GLY A 59 8.43 15.09 -5.16
N ARG A 60 8.71 14.16 -6.09
CA ARG A 60 7.85 13.90 -7.26
C ARG A 60 7.03 12.61 -7.15
N ASP A 61 7.11 11.90 -6.03
CA ASP A 61 6.46 10.60 -5.86
C ASP A 61 5.34 10.68 -4.85
N GLU A 62 4.28 9.90 -5.08
CA GLU A 62 3.13 9.84 -4.19
C GLU A 62 3.44 9.03 -2.93
N VAL A 63 2.94 9.52 -1.79
CA VAL A 63 3.07 8.88 -0.48
C VAL A 63 1.76 8.96 0.28
N LEU A 64 1.56 8.03 1.22
CA LEU A 64 0.40 8.02 2.12
C LEU A 64 0.86 8.02 3.56
N TYR A 65 0.28 8.89 4.37
CA TYR A 65 0.50 8.91 5.81
C TYR A 65 -0.65 8.17 6.52
N LEU A 66 -0.35 6.96 7.01
CA LEU A 66 -1.36 6.06 7.57
C LEU A 66 -1.64 6.29 9.07
N GLY A 67 -0.69 6.83 9.84
CA GLY A 67 -0.87 7.18 11.26
C GLY A 67 -0.80 8.68 11.57
N ASP A 68 -1.02 9.03 12.84
CA ASP A 68 -0.53 10.28 13.47
C ASP A 68 0.99 10.21 13.73
N ASN A 69 1.57 9.00 13.65
CA ASN A 69 3.01 8.75 13.66
C ASN A 69 3.52 8.47 12.25
N TRP A 70 4.76 8.90 12.02
CA TRP A 70 5.45 9.21 10.76
C TRP A 70 5.71 8.02 9.82
N ALA A 71 5.09 6.87 10.08
CA ALA A 71 5.25 5.64 9.35
C ALA A 71 4.27 5.66 8.15
N ALA A 72 4.83 5.84 6.96
CA ALA A 72 4.10 6.13 5.73
C ALA A 72 4.42 5.06 4.68
N PRO A 73 3.43 4.32 4.15
CA PRO A 73 3.62 3.61 2.90
C PRO A 73 3.99 4.59 1.81
N SER A 74 5.23 4.45 1.38
CA SER A 74 5.76 5.05 0.18
C SER A 74 5.66 4.05 -0.94
N ILE A 75 5.57 4.55 -2.16
CA ILE A 75 5.81 3.72 -3.33
C ILE A 75 7.29 3.37 -3.32
N ASP A 76 7.62 2.15 -2.87
CA ASP A 76 8.95 1.61 -3.10
C ASP A 76 9.19 1.47 -4.60
N SER A 77 10.46 1.35 -4.96
CA SER A 77 10.85 1.61 -6.34
C SER A 77 10.25 0.67 -7.38
N GLU A 78 9.70 -0.47 -6.96
CA GLU A 78 9.03 -1.43 -7.84
C GLU A 78 7.83 -2.01 -7.06
N PRO A 79 6.62 -2.02 -7.65
CA PRO A 79 5.50 -2.73 -7.04
C PRO A 79 5.87 -4.21 -6.92
N VAL A 80 5.52 -4.85 -5.79
CA VAL A 80 5.71 -6.30 -5.65
C VAL A 80 4.80 -6.97 -6.68
N GLU A 81 5.38 -7.67 -7.65
CA GLU A 81 4.61 -8.44 -8.62
C GLU A 81 3.86 -9.56 -7.90
N GLU A 82 2.55 -9.62 -8.11
CA GLU A 82 1.72 -10.73 -7.65
C GLU A 82 2.06 -11.93 -8.54
N ILE A 83 2.83 -12.89 -8.02
CA ILE A 83 3.11 -14.15 -8.73
C ILE A 83 1.81 -14.95 -8.73
N THR A 84 1.03 -14.85 -9.79
CA THR A 84 -0.07 -15.79 -10.02
C THR A 84 0.54 -17.09 -10.52
N GLU A 85 0.74 -18.07 -9.63
CA GLU A 85 0.97 -19.45 -10.04
C GLU A 85 -0.26 -19.92 -10.82
N ALA A 86 -0.13 -19.92 -12.15
CA ALA A 86 -1.02 -20.67 -13.00
C ALA A 86 -0.72 -22.15 -12.75
N VAL A 87 -1.54 -22.78 -11.91
CA VAL A 87 -1.56 -24.25 -11.79
C VAL A 87 -2.17 -24.79 -13.08
N GLU A 88 -1.31 -25.14 -14.05
CA GLU A 88 -1.70 -25.99 -15.17
C GLU A 88 -2.00 -27.39 -14.62
N VAL A 89 -3.29 -27.72 -14.55
CA VAL A 89 -3.76 -29.07 -14.26
C VAL A 89 -3.52 -29.89 -15.54
N SER A 90 -2.57 -30.81 -15.48
CA SER A 90 -2.33 -31.83 -16.52
C SER A 90 -3.36 -32.97 -16.46
#